data_AF-A0A537THG4-F1
#
_entry.id   AF-A0A537THG4-F1
#
_cell.length_a   1.000
_cell.length_b   1.000
_cell.length_c   1.000
_cell.angle_alpha   90.00
_cell.angle_beta   90.00
_cell.angle_gamma   90.00
#
_symmetry.space_group_name_H-M   'P 1'
#
loop_
_entity.id
_entity.type
_entity.pdbx_description
1 polymer ?
#
loop_
_entity_poly.entity_id
_entity_poly.type
_entity_poly.pdbx_seq_one_letter_code
_entity_poly.pdbx_strand_id
1 'polypeptide(L)'
;RTAAAVRGAFEFGEPSMIEAKGKPGGVACRRLVRALSLMRPRGVGELARAFVGRDDELEQLSRAYRAAVDTRRPQLVTLLGDAGVGKTRLVRELWSLLAGEEPEPLRRTGRCLSYGAGIAYWALGEVLKEHLGLLESDPPERTLELLGERPILGLALGLDVVGDLHPLAARDRFQDAWADFLPRASSWTCSSTC
;
A
#
# COMPACT_ATOMS: atom_id res chain seq x y z
N ARG A 1 -17.44 17.89 -1.83
CA ARG A 1 -18.10 16.63 -2.27
C ARG A 1 -17.06 15.55 -2.59
N THR A 2 -16.04 15.81 -3.41
CA THR A 2 -15.00 14.82 -3.79
C THR A 2 -14.24 14.22 -2.59
N ALA A 3 -13.73 15.04 -1.66
CA ALA A 3 -13.02 14.54 -0.48
C ALA A 3 -13.88 13.64 0.43
N ALA A 4 -15.19 13.89 0.50
CA ALA A 4 -16.12 13.05 1.27
C ALA A 4 -16.36 11.69 0.60
N ALA A 5 -16.30 11.62 -0.74
CA ALA A 5 -16.54 10.40 -1.51
C ALA A 5 -15.37 9.41 -1.48
N VAL A 6 -14.18 9.86 -1.05
CA VAL A 6 -12.96 9.04 -0.97
C VAL A 6 -12.38 9.00 0.45
N ARG A 7 -13.20 9.37 1.45
CA ARG A 7 -12.82 9.32 2.87
C ARG A 7 -12.51 7.88 3.26
N GLY A 8 -11.36 7.66 3.92
CA GLY A 8 -10.84 6.32 4.27
C GLY A 8 -9.91 5.70 3.22
N ALA A 9 -9.90 6.20 1.98
CA ALA A 9 -8.89 5.84 0.97
C ALA A 9 -7.69 6.80 0.99
N PHE A 10 -7.90 8.04 1.44
CA PHE A 10 -6.87 9.07 1.50
C PHE A 10 -7.00 9.93 2.76
N GLU A 11 -5.85 10.41 3.24
CA GLU A 11 -5.72 11.43 4.25
C GLU A 11 -5.66 12.81 3.59
N PHE A 12 -6.41 13.76 4.15
CA PHE A 12 -6.50 15.13 3.64
C PHE A 12 -6.12 16.12 4.73
N GLY A 13 -5.37 17.14 4.37
CA GLY A 13 -5.03 18.26 5.25
C GLY A 13 -6.21 19.20 5.49
N GLU A 14 -5.93 20.29 6.21
CA GLU A 14 -6.91 21.33 6.48
C GLU A 14 -7.46 21.97 5.19
N PRO A 15 -8.73 22.40 5.18
CA PRO A 15 -9.31 23.12 4.06
C PRO A 15 -8.54 24.41 3.75
N SER A 16 -8.24 24.64 2.48
CA SER A 16 -7.69 25.90 1.98
C SER A 16 -8.44 26.38 0.76
N MET A 17 -8.44 27.70 0.54
CA MET A 17 -9.02 28.32 -0.64
C MET A 17 -7.95 28.46 -1.72
N ILE A 18 -8.23 27.98 -2.92
CA ILE A 18 -7.32 28.10 -4.07
C ILE A 18 -8.02 28.92 -5.14
N GLU A 19 -7.34 29.93 -5.67
CA GLU A 19 -7.84 30.66 -6.83
C GLU A 19 -7.89 29.74 -8.05
N ALA A 20 -9.06 29.69 -8.70
CA ALA A 20 -9.27 28.87 -9.88
C ALA A 20 -9.80 29.74 -11.00
N LYS A 21 -9.22 29.57 -12.19
CA LYS A 21 -9.62 30.30 -13.40
C LYS A 21 -11.13 30.13 -13.65
N GLY A 22 -11.85 31.24 -13.70
CA GLY A 22 -13.30 31.26 -13.95
C GLY A 22 -14.20 31.06 -12.72
N LYS A 23 -13.65 31.03 -11.49
CA LYS A 23 -14.43 30.95 -10.25
C LYS A 23 -14.11 32.12 -9.31
N PRO A 24 -14.82 33.26 -9.44
CA PRO A 24 -14.68 34.37 -8.50
C PRO A 24 -15.05 33.88 -7.08
N GLY A 25 -14.15 34.07 -6.13
CA GLY A 25 -14.24 33.56 -4.76
C GLY A 25 -13.41 32.30 -4.46
N GLY A 26 -12.71 31.75 -5.45
CA GLY A 26 -11.84 30.58 -5.29
C GLY A 26 -12.60 29.28 -5.06
N VAL A 27 -11.88 28.17 -4.92
CA VAL A 27 -12.43 26.84 -4.65
C VAL A 27 -11.89 26.33 -3.33
N ALA A 28 -12.79 25.91 -2.44
CA ALA A 28 -12.44 25.21 -1.23
C ALA A 28 -11.88 23.83 -1.58
N CYS A 29 -10.58 23.66 -1.33
CA CYS A 29 -9.83 22.45 -1.59
C CYS A 29 -9.25 21.91 -0.28
N ARG A 30 -8.85 20.63 -0.30
CA ARG A 30 -8.04 20.06 0.78
C ARG A 30 -6.80 19.45 0.14
N ARG A 31 -5.63 19.70 0.71
CA ARG A 31 -4.39 19.06 0.26
C ARG A 31 -4.49 17.55 0.51
N LEU A 32 -4.24 16.76 -0.53
CA LEU A 32 -4.07 15.31 -0.37
C LEU A 32 -2.74 15.08 0.35
N VAL A 33 -2.77 14.48 1.54
CA VAL A 33 -1.57 14.26 2.36
C VAL A 33 -0.95 12.92 1.99
N ARG A 34 -1.74 11.84 2.00
CA ARG A 34 -1.31 10.50 1.58
C ARG A 34 -2.50 9.61 1.25
N ALA A 35 -2.25 8.54 0.49
CA ALA A 35 -3.21 7.45 0.36
C ALA A 35 -3.15 6.56 1.62
N LEU A 36 -4.30 6.26 2.21
CA LEU A 36 -4.45 5.32 3.34
C LEU A 36 -4.87 3.92 2.87
N SER A 37 -5.55 3.86 1.71
CA SER A 37 -5.85 2.61 1.05
C SER A 37 -6.29 2.87 -0.40
N LEU A 38 -5.59 2.29 -1.37
CA LEU A 38 -6.04 2.32 -2.77
C LEU A 38 -7.27 1.41 -3.00
N MET A 39 -7.69 0.64 -2.00
CA MET A 39 -8.93 -0.14 -2.05
C MET A 39 -10.17 0.76 -2.07
N ARG A 40 -10.69 1.05 -3.28
CA ARG A 40 -12.09 1.46 -3.45
C ARG A 40 -12.96 0.49 -2.64
N PRO A 41 -13.78 0.95 -1.68
CA PRO A 41 -14.76 0.08 -1.06
C PRO A 41 -15.69 -0.41 -2.17
N ARG A 42 -15.51 -1.66 -2.62
CA ARG A 42 -16.52 -2.32 -3.44
C ARG A 42 -17.59 -2.80 -2.47
N GLY A 43 -18.74 -2.13 -2.50
CA GLY A 43 -19.89 -2.44 -1.65
C GLY A 43 -20.43 -1.21 -0.92
N VAL A 44 -21.75 -1.16 -0.78
CA VAL A 44 -22.47 -0.20 0.07
C VAL A 44 -21.96 -0.39 1.49
N GLY A 45 -21.44 0.69 2.09
CA GLY A 45 -21.13 0.71 3.51
C GLY A 45 -22.38 0.43 4.35
N GLU A 46 -22.18 -0.13 5.54
CA GLU A 46 -23.20 -0.26 6.61
C GLU A 46 -24.24 -1.38 6.52
N LEU A 47 -24.03 -2.43 5.72
CA LEU A 47 -24.62 -3.74 6.05
C LEU A 47 -23.49 -4.71 6.33
N ALA A 48 -22.99 -4.65 7.57
CA ALA A 48 -22.21 -5.73 8.16
C ALA A 48 -23.10 -6.99 8.23
N ARG A 49 -23.26 -7.69 7.10
CA ARG A 49 -23.67 -9.11 7.14
C ARG A 49 -22.73 -9.78 8.12
N ALA A 50 -23.15 -10.66 9.02
CA ALA A 50 -22.20 -11.32 9.92
C ALA A 50 -21.10 -12.06 9.12
N PHE A 51 -19.86 -12.09 9.62
CA PHE A 51 -18.81 -12.97 9.09
C PHE A 51 -19.08 -14.34 9.72
N VAL A 52 -19.70 -15.26 8.97
CA VAL A 52 -20.18 -16.54 9.52
C VAL A 52 -19.51 -17.68 8.77
N GLY A 53 -19.05 -18.70 9.50
CA GLY A 53 -18.56 -19.96 8.95
C GLY A 53 -17.20 -19.85 8.26
N ARG A 54 -16.35 -18.92 8.71
CA ARG A 54 -14.99 -18.70 8.20
C ARG A 54 -13.95 -18.55 9.31
N ASP A 55 -14.29 -19.04 10.50
CA ASP A 55 -13.44 -18.95 11.69
C ASP A 55 -12.17 -19.77 11.51
N ASP A 56 -12.26 -20.94 10.88
CA ASP A 56 -11.13 -21.82 10.59
C ASP A 56 -10.11 -21.16 9.64
N GLU A 57 -10.56 -20.51 8.56
CA GLU A 57 -9.66 -19.81 7.63
C GLU A 57 -9.03 -18.58 8.27
N LEU A 58 -9.79 -17.85 9.09
CA LEU A 58 -9.28 -16.70 9.84
C LEU A 58 -8.24 -17.14 10.87
N GLU A 59 -8.47 -18.27 11.54
CA GLU A 59 -7.51 -18.87 12.47
C GLU A 59 -6.24 -19.32 11.73
N GLN A 60 -6.36 -19.96 10.56
CA GLN A 60 -5.21 -20.35 9.75
C GLN A 60 -4.35 -19.15 9.35
N LEU A 61 -4.97 -18.05 8.92
CA LEU A 61 -4.26 -16.81 8.61
C LEU A 61 -3.58 -16.22 9.85
N SER A 62 -4.26 -16.24 10.99
CA SER A 62 -3.71 -15.74 12.26
C SER A 62 -2.52 -16.59 12.73
N ARG A 63 -2.59 -17.92 12.57
CA ARG A 63 -1.47 -18.83 12.86
C ARG A 63 -0.28 -18.59 11.94
N ALA A 64 -0.52 -18.37 10.64
CA ALA A 64 0.54 -18.01 9.69
C ALA A 64 1.22 -16.69 10.07
N TYR A 65 0.45 -15.68 10.49
CA TYR A 65 0.99 -14.43 10.99
C TYR A 65 1.88 -14.64 12.23
N ARG A 66 1.39 -15.34 13.27
CA ARG A 66 2.19 -15.62 14.48
C ARG A 66 3.46 -16.40 14.17
N ALA A 67 3.38 -17.40 13.31
CA ALA A 67 4.57 -18.14 12.86
C ALA A 67 5.59 -17.23 12.16
N ALA A 68 5.14 -16.26 11.36
CA ALA A 68 6.03 -15.28 10.73
C ALA A 68 6.76 -14.41 11.77
N VAL A 69 6.04 -13.97 12.81
CA VAL A 69 6.59 -13.18 13.91
C VAL A 69 7.59 -14.00 14.73
N ASP A 70 7.19 -15.19 15.18
CA ASP A 70 7.99 -16.06 16.03
C ASP A 70 9.29 -16.50 15.36
N THR A 71 9.21 -16.88 14.07
CA THR A 71 10.37 -17.37 13.31
C THR A 71 11.19 -16.26 12.67
N ARG A 72 10.66 -15.04 12.61
CA ARG A 72 11.20 -13.91 11.83
C ARG A 72 11.45 -14.28 10.36
N ARG A 73 10.60 -15.13 9.79
CA ARG A 73 10.67 -15.55 8.39
C ARG A 73 9.37 -15.19 7.66
N PRO A 74 9.45 -14.68 6.42
CA PRO A 74 8.27 -14.33 5.65
C PRO A 74 7.40 -15.56 5.39
N GLN A 75 6.07 -15.39 5.50
CA GLN A 75 5.07 -16.39 5.17
C GLN A 75 4.29 -15.93 3.94
N LEU A 76 4.18 -16.79 2.92
CA LEU A 76 3.38 -16.53 1.73
C LEU A 76 2.05 -17.28 1.84
N VAL A 77 0.95 -16.55 1.82
CA VAL A 77 -0.40 -17.14 1.83
C VAL A 77 -1.16 -16.70 0.58
N THR A 78 -1.76 -17.67 -0.11
CA THR A 78 -2.60 -17.43 -1.30
C THR A 78 -4.05 -17.77 -1.00
N LEU A 79 -4.94 -16.80 -1.17
CA LEU A 79 -6.38 -17.00 -0.98
C LEU A 79 -7.06 -17.35 -2.30
N LEU A 80 -7.47 -18.61 -2.43
CA LEU A 80 -8.18 -19.14 -3.60
C LEU A 80 -9.68 -19.25 -3.31
N GLY A 81 -10.49 -19.14 -4.36
CA GLY A 81 -11.94 -19.33 -4.29
C GLY A 81 -12.68 -18.48 -5.31
N ASP A 82 -13.99 -18.68 -5.42
CA ASP A 82 -14.80 -18.03 -6.45
C ASP A 82 -14.97 -16.51 -6.24
N ALA A 83 -15.36 -15.81 -7.30
CA ALA A 83 -15.71 -14.40 -7.21
C ALA A 83 -16.90 -14.22 -6.26
N GLY A 84 -16.81 -13.25 -5.34
CA GLY A 84 -17.88 -12.95 -4.38
C GLY A 84 -17.91 -13.82 -3.12
N VAL A 85 -17.06 -14.85 -3.00
CA VAL A 85 -17.03 -15.77 -1.83
C VAL A 85 -16.59 -15.13 -0.50
N GLY A 86 -16.15 -13.86 -0.53
CA GLY A 86 -15.77 -13.11 0.67
C GLY A 86 -14.26 -13.03 0.95
N LYS A 87 -13.37 -13.34 0.01
CA LYS A 87 -11.89 -13.23 0.19
C LYS A 87 -11.43 -11.87 0.71
N THR A 88 -11.92 -10.77 0.12
CA THR A 88 -11.60 -9.41 0.59
C THR A 88 -12.12 -9.16 1.99
N ARG A 89 -13.23 -9.79 2.37
CA ARG A 89 -13.76 -9.66 3.72
C ARG A 89 -12.90 -10.41 4.73
N LEU A 90 -12.54 -11.67 4.45
CA LEU A 90 -11.62 -12.45 5.29
C LEU A 90 -10.33 -11.67 5.60
N VAL A 91 -9.73 -11.03 4.59
CA VAL A 91 -8.54 -10.17 4.78
C VAL A 91 -8.84 -8.96 5.66
N ARG A 92 -10.02 -8.33 5.54
CA ARG A 92 -10.41 -7.21 6.42
C ARG A 92 -10.60 -7.64 7.87
N GLU A 93 -11.24 -8.79 8.10
CA GLU A 93 -11.40 -9.34 9.46
C GLU A 93 -10.03 -9.65 10.08
N LEU A 94 -9.10 -10.25 9.31
CA LEU A 94 -7.72 -10.48 9.76
C LEU A 94 -7.05 -9.16 10.19
N TRP A 95 -7.09 -8.12 9.37
CA TRP A 95 -6.49 -6.83 9.73
C TRP A 95 -7.18 -6.18 10.93
N SER A 96 -8.49 -6.39 11.11
CA SER A 96 -9.20 -5.91 12.29
C SER A 96 -8.74 -6.63 13.57
N LEU A 97 -8.44 -7.93 13.49
CA LEU A 97 -7.87 -8.68 14.61
C LEU A 97 -6.44 -8.21 14.91
N LEU A 98 -5.62 -8.07 13.86
CA LEU A 98 -4.22 -7.69 14.00
C LEU A 98 -4.01 -6.25 14.49
N ALA A 99 -5.00 -5.36 14.32
CA ALA A 99 -4.95 -4.00 14.84
C ALA A 99 -4.85 -3.93 16.38
N GLY A 100 -5.18 -5.03 17.08
CA GLY A 100 -5.03 -5.14 18.53
C GLY A 100 -3.70 -5.74 19.00
N GLU A 101 -2.80 -6.12 18.09
CA GLU A 101 -1.48 -6.67 18.44
C GLU A 101 -0.50 -5.55 18.81
N GLU A 102 0.46 -5.84 19.68
CA GLU A 102 1.52 -4.91 20.07
C GLU A 102 2.91 -5.47 19.72
N PRO A 103 3.70 -4.78 18.86
CA PRO A 103 3.35 -3.57 18.11
C PRO A 103 2.31 -3.82 17.01
N GLU A 104 1.52 -2.80 16.68
CA GLU A 104 0.52 -2.88 15.61
C GLU A 104 1.22 -3.21 14.27
N PRO A 105 0.78 -4.25 13.53
CA PRO A 105 1.47 -4.67 12.32
C PRO A 105 1.27 -3.67 11.18
N LEU A 106 2.35 -3.35 10.48
CA LEU A 106 2.29 -2.46 9.33
C LEU A 106 1.57 -3.12 8.15
N ARG A 107 0.44 -2.55 7.72
CA ARG A 107 -0.23 -2.96 6.48
C ARG A 107 0.28 -2.18 5.27
N ARG A 108 0.56 -2.88 4.18
CA ARG A 108 0.75 -2.30 2.84
C ARG A 108 -0.06 -3.05 1.81
N THR A 109 -0.61 -2.36 0.82
CA THR A 109 -1.46 -2.99 -0.20
C THR A 109 -1.08 -2.56 -1.61
N GLY A 110 -0.89 -3.54 -2.49
CA GLY A 110 -0.69 -3.33 -3.92
C GLY A 110 -1.67 -4.15 -4.75
N ARG A 111 -1.97 -3.67 -5.96
CA ARG A 111 -2.90 -4.29 -6.90
C ARG A 111 -2.16 -4.79 -8.13
N CYS A 112 -2.37 -6.06 -8.45
CA CYS A 112 -1.99 -6.57 -9.76
C CYS A 112 -3.08 -6.18 -10.77
N LEU A 113 -2.77 -5.22 -11.64
CA LEU A 113 -3.64 -4.88 -12.75
C LEU A 113 -3.57 -5.99 -13.81
N SER A 114 -4.72 -6.39 -14.35
CA SER A 114 -4.81 -7.50 -15.30
C SER A 114 -4.35 -7.12 -16.72
N TYR A 115 -4.21 -5.83 -17.02
CA TYR A 115 -3.82 -5.33 -18.34
C TYR A 115 -3.07 -3.98 -18.25
N GLY A 116 -2.07 -3.81 -19.12
CA GLY A 116 -1.27 -2.58 -19.27
C GLY A 116 0.18 -2.90 -19.65
N ALA A 117 0.82 -2.07 -20.49
CA ALA A 117 2.27 -2.14 -20.70
C ALA A 117 2.98 -1.55 -19.47
N GLY A 118 4.10 -2.15 -19.02
CA GLY A 118 4.88 -1.64 -17.87
C GLY A 118 4.37 -2.03 -16.48
N ILE A 119 3.46 -3.00 -16.37
CA ILE A 119 2.77 -3.38 -15.11
C ILE A 119 3.53 -4.39 -14.22
N ALA A 120 4.69 -4.88 -14.64
CA ALA A 120 5.39 -6.02 -13.99
C ALA A 120 5.62 -5.81 -12.49
N TYR A 121 5.73 -4.56 -12.05
CA TYR A 121 5.95 -4.18 -10.66
C TYR A 121 4.93 -3.18 -10.11
N TRP A 122 3.77 -3.00 -10.76
CA TRP A 122 2.77 -2.00 -10.35
C TRP A 122 2.35 -2.13 -8.89
N ALA A 123 2.03 -3.36 -8.45
CA ALA A 123 1.64 -3.63 -7.07
C ALA A 123 2.74 -3.23 -6.08
N LEU A 124 4.00 -3.45 -6.44
CA LEU A 124 5.15 -3.07 -5.62
C LEU A 124 5.36 -1.55 -5.61
N GLY A 125 5.08 -0.88 -6.73
CA GLY A 125 5.08 0.58 -6.83
C GLY A 125 4.04 1.22 -5.91
N GLU A 126 2.82 0.65 -5.86
CA GLU A 126 1.79 1.10 -4.91
C GLU A 126 2.25 0.95 -3.45
N VAL A 127 2.88 -0.19 -3.12
CA VAL A 127 3.46 -0.43 -1.80
C VAL A 127 4.57 0.58 -1.47
N LEU A 128 5.47 0.88 -2.41
CA LEU A 128 6.53 1.88 -2.21
C LEU A 128 5.96 3.28 -2.01
N LYS A 129 4.97 3.68 -2.81
CA LYS A 129 4.33 4.99 -2.68
C LYS A 129 3.69 5.15 -1.31
N GLU A 130 2.92 4.15 -0.88
CA GLU A 130 2.30 4.13 0.45
C GLU A 130 3.36 4.12 1.57
N HIS A 131 4.46 3.37 1.38
CA HIS A 131 5.51 3.26 2.38
C HIS A 131 6.35 4.53 2.54
N LEU A 132 6.72 5.16 1.43
CA LEU A 132 7.59 6.35 1.39
C LEU A 132 6.80 7.66 1.45
N GLY A 133 5.47 7.60 1.44
CA GLY A 133 4.61 8.78 1.42
C GLY A 133 4.67 9.56 0.10
N LEU A 134 4.95 8.87 -1.01
CA LEU A 134 5.06 9.50 -2.33
C LEU A 134 3.68 9.83 -2.91
N LEU A 135 3.58 11.02 -3.49
CA LEU A 135 2.45 11.49 -4.27
C LEU A 135 2.70 11.30 -5.77
N GLU A 136 1.64 11.21 -6.56
CA GLU A 136 1.77 11.17 -8.03
C GLU A 136 2.38 12.46 -8.62
N SER A 137 2.28 13.56 -7.88
CA SER A 137 2.85 14.85 -8.27
C SER A 137 4.32 15.02 -7.86
N ASP A 138 4.89 14.07 -7.11
CA ASP A 138 6.28 14.20 -6.68
C ASP A 138 7.23 14.08 -7.88
N PRO A 139 8.23 14.97 -7.97
CA PRO A 139 9.18 14.93 -9.06
C PRO A 139 10.11 13.69 -8.95
N PRO A 140 10.65 13.19 -10.06
CA PRO A 140 11.53 12.02 -10.07
C PRO A 140 12.73 12.16 -9.12
N GLU A 141 13.30 13.35 -9.00
CA GLU A 141 14.46 13.64 -8.13
C GLU A 141 14.11 13.36 -6.68
N ARG A 142 12.94 13.83 -6.22
CA ARG A 142 12.45 13.57 -4.86
C ARG A 142 12.23 12.08 -4.61
N THR A 143 11.72 11.37 -5.61
CA THR A 143 11.50 9.93 -5.52
C THR A 143 12.84 9.20 -5.36
N LEU A 144 13.83 9.54 -6.17
CA LEU A 144 15.17 8.94 -6.11
C LEU A 144 15.87 9.22 -4.78
N GLU A 145 15.76 10.45 -4.25
CA GLU A 145 16.25 10.80 -2.90
C GLU A 145 15.68 9.87 -1.83
N LEU A 146 14.36 9.62 -1.86
CA LEU A 146 13.69 8.74 -0.89
C LEU A 146 14.04 7.27 -1.06
N LEU A 147 14.41 6.83 -2.27
CA LEU A 147 14.90 5.48 -2.53
C LEU A 147 16.37 5.28 -2.07
N GLY A 148 17.13 6.37 -1.93
CA GLY A 148 18.50 6.36 -1.43
C GLY A 148 19.41 5.40 -2.21
N GLU A 149 20.05 4.48 -1.50
CA GLU A 149 20.99 3.48 -2.07
C GLU A 149 20.31 2.43 -2.97
N ARG A 150 18.99 2.48 -3.16
CA ARG A 150 18.22 1.49 -3.92
C ARG A 150 17.48 2.10 -5.12
N PRO A 151 18.18 2.82 -6.02
CA PRO A 151 17.53 3.45 -7.18
C PRO A 151 16.83 2.42 -8.08
N ILE A 152 17.30 1.16 -8.09
CA ILE A 152 16.68 0.07 -8.86
C ILE A 152 15.20 -0.16 -8.51
N LEU A 153 14.76 0.17 -7.29
CA LEU A 153 13.35 0.11 -6.89
C LEU A 153 12.47 1.11 -7.66
N GLY A 154 13.08 2.14 -8.25
CA GLY A 154 12.44 3.10 -9.14
C GLY A 154 11.78 2.45 -10.36
N LEU A 155 12.21 1.24 -10.74
CA LEU A 155 11.53 0.43 -11.76
C LEU A 155 10.05 0.22 -11.47
N ALA A 156 9.70 -0.01 -10.20
CA ALA A 156 8.31 -0.20 -9.79
C ALA A 156 7.48 1.09 -9.86
N LEU A 157 8.14 2.24 -9.95
CA LEU A 157 7.55 3.56 -10.05
C LEU A 157 7.58 4.10 -11.49
N GLY A 158 8.07 3.30 -12.45
CA GLY A 158 8.18 3.69 -13.86
C GLY A 158 9.37 4.60 -14.16
N LEU A 159 10.35 4.67 -13.26
CA LEU A 159 11.59 5.43 -13.50
C LEU A 159 12.55 4.60 -14.35
N ASP A 160 13.22 5.27 -15.30
CA ASP A 160 14.30 4.67 -16.07
C ASP A 160 15.60 4.70 -15.25
N VAL A 161 15.84 3.61 -14.53
CA VAL A 161 16.98 3.43 -13.60
C VAL A 161 17.88 2.26 -14.01
N VAL A 162 17.56 1.60 -15.12
CA VAL A 162 18.24 0.38 -15.58
C VAL A 162 19.43 0.72 -16.48
N GLY A 163 19.35 1.82 -17.24
CA GLY A 163 20.38 2.14 -18.24
C GLY A 163 20.62 0.95 -19.16
N ASP A 164 21.87 0.54 -19.33
CA ASP A 164 22.27 -0.57 -20.22
C ASP A 164 22.23 -1.97 -19.58
N LEU A 165 21.64 -2.12 -18.38
CA LEU A 165 21.58 -3.43 -17.71
C LEU A 165 20.71 -4.42 -18.49
N HIS A 166 21.23 -5.65 -18.61
CA HIS A 166 20.48 -6.77 -19.15
C HIS A 166 19.21 -7.03 -18.33
N PRO A 167 18.03 -7.34 -18.94
CA PRO A 167 16.76 -7.49 -18.23
C PRO A 167 16.78 -8.46 -17.05
N LEU A 168 17.48 -9.60 -17.18
CA LEU A 168 17.61 -10.57 -16.08
C LEU A 168 18.41 -9.99 -14.90
N ALA A 169 19.49 -9.26 -15.18
CA ALA A 169 20.30 -8.64 -14.13
C ALA A 169 19.53 -7.50 -13.43
N ALA A 170 18.71 -6.75 -14.17
CA ALA A 170 17.82 -5.75 -13.60
C ALA A 170 16.78 -6.39 -12.65
N ARG A 171 16.17 -7.51 -13.06
CA ARG A 171 15.22 -8.26 -12.23
C ARG A 171 15.87 -8.77 -10.95
N ASP A 172 17.03 -9.40 -11.05
CA ASP A 172 17.68 -10.02 -9.89
C ASP A 172 18.11 -8.93 -8.88
N ARG A 173 18.71 -7.82 -9.35
CA ARG A 173 19.02 -6.66 -8.50
C ARG A 173 17.78 -6.02 -7.87
N PHE A 174 16.66 -5.97 -8.61
CA PHE A 174 15.40 -5.46 -8.08
C PHE A 174 14.88 -6.35 -6.94
N GLN A 175 14.95 -7.68 -7.10
CA GLN A 175 14.53 -8.64 -6.08
C GLN A 175 15.38 -8.53 -4.82
N ASP A 176 16.71 -8.43 -4.96
CA ASP A 176 17.62 -8.25 -3.83
C ASP A 176 17.35 -6.93 -3.09
N ALA A 177 17.22 -5.83 -3.83
CA ALA A 177 16.90 -4.53 -3.24
C ALA A 177 15.55 -4.51 -2.51
N TRP A 178 14.56 -5.25 -3.03
CA TRP A 178 13.25 -5.39 -2.40
C TRP A 178 13.33 -6.20 -1.11
N ALA A 179 14.07 -7.32 -1.12
CA ALA A 179 14.29 -8.15 0.06
C ALA A 179 14.98 -7.35 1.20
N ASP A 180 15.92 -6.48 0.86
CA ASP A 180 16.62 -5.61 1.81
C ASP A 180 15.80 -4.41 2.31
N PHE A 181 14.75 -4.05 1.58
CA PHE A 181 13.89 -2.91 1.92
C PHE A 181 12.97 -3.23 3.11
N LEU A 182 12.37 -4.43 3.12
CA LEU A 182 11.33 -4.82 4.10
C LEU A 182 11.82 -4.94 5.56
N PRO A 183 13.02 -5.47 5.88
CA PRO A 183 13.49 -5.57 7.27
C PRO A 183 13.84 -4.23 7.90
N ARG A 184 14.22 -3.22 7.10
CA ARG A 184 14.56 -1.88 7.60
C ARG A 184 13.33 -0.97 7.71
N ALA A 185 12.28 -1.26 6.96
CA ALA A 185 10.98 -0.59 7.08
C ALA A 185 10.35 -0.75 8.47
N SER A 186 10.57 -1.88 9.15
CA SER A 186 10.06 -2.14 10.51
C SER A 186 10.82 -1.43 11.64
N SER A 187 12.00 -0.85 11.38
CA SER A 187 12.75 -0.09 12.40
C SER A 187 12.38 1.40 12.49
N TRP A 188 11.53 1.91 11.57
CA TRP A 188 11.11 3.33 11.56
C TRP A 188 9.89 3.64 12.43
N THR A 189 9.22 2.63 13.01
CA THR A 189 8.14 2.84 13.99
C THR A 189 8.65 3.24 15.39
N CYS A 190 9.96 3.32 15.61
CA CYS A 190 10.57 3.77 16.86
C CYS A 190 11.38 5.06 16.68
N SER A 191 10.82 6.08 16.02
CA SER A 191 11.44 7.42 15.96
C SER A 191 10.42 8.54 15.79
N SER A 192 9.36 8.54 16.60
CA SER A 192 8.55 9.76 16.82
C SER A 192 7.89 9.78 18.19
N THR A 193 8.70 9.75 19.25
CA THR A 193 8.31 10.34 20.55
C THR A 193 9.58 10.80 21.27
N CYS A 194 9.90 12.08 21.11
CA CYS A 194 10.48 12.97 22.10
C CYS A 194 10.01 14.38 21.73
#